data_AF-A0A7X9AK51-F1
#
_entry.id   AF-A0A7X9AK51-F1
#
_cell.length_a   1.000
_cell.length_b   1.000
_cell.length_c   1.000
_cell.angle_alpha   90.00
_cell.angle_beta   90.00
_cell.angle_gamma   90.00
#
_symmetry.space_group_name_H-M   'P 1'
#
loop_
_entity.id
_entity.type
_entity.pdbx_description
1 polymer ?
#
loop_
_entity_poly.entity_id
_entity_poly.type
_entity_poly.pdbx_seq_one_letter_code
_entity_poly.pdbx_strand_id
1 'polypeptide(L)'
;MGAELVKYGPGNSIKPKSVKRPVFRRSRASAALTCEERHIIDAALRAKEEWLEAGINFEQVTDELLVDYYTYRMKACESKYTYFLRLAKTKGLSHYLQV
;
A
#
# COMPACT_ATOMS: atom_id res chain seq x y z
N MET A 1 -51.99 46.76 23.84
CA MET A 1 -52.15 46.12 22.52
C MET A 1 -51.26 44.89 22.50
N GLY A 2 -51.80 43.75 22.92
CA GLY A 2 -51.06 42.48 22.96
C GLY A 2 -51.24 41.76 21.62
N ALA A 3 -50.13 41.39 20.99
CA ALA A 3 -50.16 40.68 19.71
C ALA A 3 -50.53 39.22 19.92
N GLU A 4 -51.42 38.79 19.04
CA GLU A 4 -52.16 37.53 18.98
C GLU A 4 -51.28 36.34 18.60
N LEU A 5 -51.65 35.17 19.11
CA LEU A 5 -51.12 33.88 18.72
C LEU A 5 -51.69 33.46 17.36
N VAL A 6 -50.83 33.07 16.41
CA VAL A 6 -51.25 32.27 15.25
C VAL A 6 -50.35 31.05 15.12
N LYS A 7 -50.98 29.87 15.18
CA LYS A 7 -50.37 28.54 15.01
C LYS A 7 -50.82 27.98 13.67
N TYR A 8 -49.91 27.55 12.80
CA TYR A 8 -50.10 26.47 11.79
C TYR A 8 -48.70 26.02 11.34
N GLY A 9 -48.35 24.74 11.14
CA GLY A 9 -49.16 23.54 10.97
C GLY A 9 -48.31 22.25 11.14
N PRO A 10 -48.76 21.11 10.59
CA PRO A 10 -48.42 19.77 11.05
C PRO A 10 -47.19 19.20 10.33
N GLY A 11 -46.37 18.43 11.04
CA GLY A 11 -45.13 17.89 10.49
C GLY A 11 -44.63 16.65 11.22
N ASN A 12 -45.39 15.57 11.06
CA ASN A 12 -44.94 14.18 11.02
C ASN A 12 -43.71 13.77 11.86
N SER A 13 -43.97 13.04 12.94
CA SER A 13 -42.97 12.30 13.73
C SER A 13 -42.22 11.28 12.87
N ILE A 14 -41.05 11.63 12.35
CA ILE A 14 -40.12 10.67 11.75
C ILE A 14 -38.90 10.56 12.67
N LYS A 15 -38.89 9.53 13.52
CA LYS A 15 -37.66 9.08 14.19
C LYS A 15 -36.87 8.22 13.21
N PRO A 16 -35.68 8.62 12.72
CA PRO A 16 -34.77 7.64 12.17
C PRO A 16 -34.14 6.87 13.34
N LYS A 17 -34.56 5.61 13.48
CA LYS A 17 -33.95 4.62 14.35
C LYS A 17 -32.45 4.61 14.08
N SER A 18 -31.67 4.72 15.14
CA SER A 18 -30.22 4.55 15.17
C SER A 18 -29.85 3.17 14.60
N VAL A 19 -29.55 3.10 13.30
CA VAL A 19 -28.96 1.92 12.69
C VAL A 19 -27.51 1.90 13.11
N LYS A 20 -27.22 1.08 14.14
CA LYS A 20 -25.85 0.80 14.57
C LYS A 20 -25.11 0.21 13.37
N ARG A 21 -24.19 0.98 12.79
CA ARG A 21 -23.26 0.44 11.79
C ARG A 21 -22.50 -0.70 12.47
N PRO A 22 -22.54 -1.94 11.97
CA PRO A 22 -21.56 -2.91 12.40
C PRO A 22 -20.23 -2.43 11.88
N VAL A 23 -19.44 -1.82 12.76
CA VAL A 23 -18.01 -1.64 12.51
C VAL A 23 -17.47 -3.05 12.45
N PHE A 24 -17.30 -3.55 11.22
CA PHE A 24 -16.51 -4.74 10.98
C PHE A 24 -15.09 -4.38 11.42
N ARG A 25 -14.81 -4.49 12.73
CA ARG A 25 -13.47 -4.71 13.22
C ARG A 25 -13.09 -6.04 12.63
N ARG A 26 -12.54 -6.03 11.42
CA ARG A 26 -11.53 -7.01 11.06
C ARG A 26 -10.45 -6.80 12.11
N SER A 27 -10.54 -7.56 13.19
CA SER A 27 -9.39 -7.97 13.94
C SER A 27 -8.42 -8.47 12.89
N ARG A 28 -7.48 -7.62 12.48
CA ARG A 28 -6.24 -8.10 11.91
C ARG A 28 -5.61 -8.87 13.04
N ALA A 29 -6.00 -10.13 13.19
CA ALA A 29 -5.11 -11.11 13.74
C ALA A 29 -3.81 -10.86 12.98
N SER A 30 -2.78 -10.43 13.71
CA SER A 30 -1.42 -10.51 13.23
C SER A 30 -1.18 -12.01 13.05
N ALA A 31 -1.62 -12.53 11.91
CA ALA A 31 -1.20 -13.84 11.46
C ALA A 31 0.31 -13.68 11.34
N ALA A 32 1.03 -14.36 12.23
CA ALA A 32 2.48 -14.36 12.18
C ALA A 32 2.85 -14.80 10.77
N LEU A 33 3.51 -13.92 10.01
CA LEU A 33 4.00 -14.27 8.68
C LEU A 33 4.82 -15.55 8.80
N THR A 34 4.73 -16.43 7.82
CA THR A 34 5.63 -17.56 7.69
C THR A 34 7.04 -17.05 7.37
N CYS A 35 8.07 -17.89 7.60
CA CYS A 35 9.43 -17.54 7.19
C CYS A 35 9.53 -17.28 5.68
N GLU A 36 8.76 -18.02 4.88
CA GLU A 36 8.76 -17.87 3.43
C GLU A 36 8.13 -16.54 2.99
N GLU A 37 7.01 -16.14 3.60
CA GLU A 37 6.37 -14.85 3.29
C GLU A 37 7.26 -13.67 3.68
N ARG A 38 7.93 -13.74 4.84
CA ARG A 38 8.95 -12.75 5.23
C ARG A 38 10.08 -12.69 4.21
N HIS A 39 10.60 -13.83 3.80
CA HIS A 39 11.67 -13.88 2.81
C HIS A 39 11.27 -13.22 1.48
N ILE A 40 10.04 -13.45 1.01
CA ILE A 40 9.53 -12.82 -0.22
C ILE A 40 9.47 -11.29 -0.08
N ILE A 41 8.99 -10.81 1.07
CA ILE A 41 8.90 -9.37 1.35
C ILE A 41 10.31 -8.76 1.42
N ASP A 42 11.19 -9.35 2.20
CA ASP A 42 12.57 -8.87 2.36
C ASP A 42 13.32 -8.88 1.03
N ALA A 43 13.16 -9.92 0.23
CA ALA A 43 13.80 -10.02 -1.08
C ALA A 43 13.26 -8.98 -2.07
N ALA A 44 11.96 -8.66 -2.02
CA ALA A 44 11.38 -7.57 -2.81
C ALA A 44 11.96 -6.21 -2.40
N LEU A 45 11.99 -5.92 -1.10
CA LEU A 45 12.51 -4.65 -0.58
C LEU A 45 14.00 -4.47 -0.91
N ARG A 46 14.80 -5.52 -0.70
CA ARG A 46 16.24 -5.50 -1.07
C ARG A 46 16.45 -5.31 -2.56
N ALA A 47 15.68 -6.00 -3.42
CA ALA A 47 15.80 -5.81 -4.86
C ALA A 47 15.49 -4.37 -5.29
N LYS A 48 14.54 -3.71 -4.62
CA LYS A 48 14.24 -2.29 -4.83
C LYS A 48 15.39 -1.39 -4.37
N GLU A 49 15.96 -1.64 -3.18
CA GLU A 49 17.12 -0.89 -2.67
C GLU A 49 18.33 -1.03 -3.60
N GLU A 50 18.66 -2.27 -4.00
CA GLU A 50 19.74 -2.55 -4.96
C GLU A 50 19.51 -1.83 -6.30
N TRP A 51 18.25 -1.71 -6.75
CA TRP A 51 17.91 -0.99 -7.96
C TRP A 51 18.14 0.52 -7.82
N LEU A 52 17.68 1.11 -6.72
CA LEU A 52 17.88 2.54 -6.42
C LEU A 52 19.38 2.86 -6.31
N GLU A 53 20.14 2.03 -5.60
CA GLU A 53 21.59 2.16 -5.46
C GLU A 53 22.28 2.07 -6.83
N ALA A 54 21.92 1.09 -7.67
CA ALA A 54 22.47 0.96 -9.01
C ALA A 54 22.18 2.20 -9.88
N GLY A 55 20.99 2.80 -9.75
CA GLY A 55 20.63 4.04 -10.43
C GLY A 55 21.47 5.23 -9.98
N ILE A 56 21.62 5.41 -8.66
CA ILE A 56 22.48 6.48 -8.10
C ILE A 56 23.92 6.33 -8.58
N ASN A 57 24.46 5.10 -8.57
CA ASN A 57 25.82 4.86 -9.01
C ASN A 57 26.00 5.03 -10.53
N PHE A 58 24.98 4.67 -11.32
CA PHE A 58 24.96 4.91 -12.77
C PHE A 58 25.07 6.40 -13.09
N GLU A 59 24.38 7.26 -12.35
CA GLU A 59 24.44 8.71 -12.54
C GLU A 59 25.81 9.31 -12.21
N GLN A 60 26.61 8.63 -11.38
CA GLN A 60 27.91 9.12 -10.91
C GLN A 60 29.09 8.63 -11.75
N VAL A 61 28.90 7.62 -12.59
CA VAL A 61 30.01 6.96 -13.28
C VAL A 61 30.24 7.51 -14.68
N THR A 62 31.52 7.65 -15.04
CA THR A 62 31.95 8.14 -16.37
C THR A 62 32.75 7.09 -17.15
N ASP A 63 33.17 6.02 -16.49
CA ASP A 63 33.88 4.91 -17.13
C ASP A 63 32.89 4.04 -17.92
N GLU A 64 33.17 3.82 -19.21
CA GLU A 64 32.27 3.11 -20.12
C GLU A 64 31.95 1.68 -19.67
N LEU A 65 32.93 0.94 -19.12
CA LEU A 65 32.69 -0.42 -18.64
C LEU A 65 31.79 -0.44 -17.42
N LEU A 66 31.90 0.58 -16.56
CA LEU A 66 31.02 0.73 -15.41
C LEU A 66 29.61 1.19 -15.80
N VAL A 67 29.48 2.03 -16.83
CA VAL A 67 28.17 2.39 -17.42
C VAL A 67 27.43 1.13 -17.88
N ASP A 68 28.12 0.26 -18.62
CA ASP A 68 27.55 -1.02 -19.06
C ASP A 68 27.20 -1.92 -17.88
N TYR A 69 28.12 -2.06 -16.92
CA TYR A 69 27.88 -2.83 -15.70
C TYR A 69 26.61 -2.38 -14.96
N TYR A 70 26.47 -1.08 -14.69
CA TYR A 70 25.31 -0.56 -13.97
C TYR A 70 24.03 -0.64 -14.80
N THR A 71 24.11 -0.52 -16.13
CA THR A 71 22.98 -0.77 -17.03
C THR A 71 22.46 -2.20 -16.87
N TYR A 72 23.35 -3.20 -16.90
CA TYR A 72 22.97 -4.59 -16.69
C TYR A 72 22.47 -4.85 -15.27
N ARG A 73 23.11 -4.26 -14.27
CA ARG A 73 22.70 -4.39 -12.86
C ARG A 73 21.29 -3.83 -12.64
N MET A 74 20.97 -2.65 -13.18
CA MET A 74 19.63 -2.07 -13.09
C MET A 74 18.57 -2.99 -13.72
N LYS A 75 18.81 -3.52 -14.93
CA LYS A 75 17.89 -4.46 -15.59
C LYS A 75 17.70 -5.76 -14.78
N ALA A 76 18.77 -6.26 -14.17
CA ALA A 76 18.71 -7.43 -13.31
C ALA A 76 17.88 -7.17 -12.04
N CYS A 77 18.11 -6.04 -11.37
CA CYS A 77 17.37 -5.64 -10.17
C CYS A 77 15.88 -5.39 -10.47
N GLU A 78 15.56 -4.73 -11.58
CA GLU A 78 14.17 -4.54 -12.05
C GLU A 78 13.47 -5.89 -12.27
N SER A 79 14.15 -6.82 -12.95
CA SER A 79 13.62 -8.17 -13.22
C SER A 79 13.37 -8.94 -11.92
N LYS A 80 14.34 -8.90 -10.99
CA LYS A 80 14.26 -9.52 -9.66
C LYS A 80 13.13 -8.93 -8.83
N TYR A 81 13.02 -7.61 -8.78
CA TYR A 81 11.95 -6.91 -8.07
C TYR A 81 10.57 -7.26 -8.65
N THR A 82 10.43 -7.24 -9.97
CA THR A 82 9.19 -7.61 -10.67
C THR A 82 8.76 -9.05 -10.37
N TYR A 83 9.71 -9.97 -10.31
CA TYR A 83 9.45 -11.36 -9.92
C TYR A 83 8.87 -11.42 -8.50
N PHE A 84 9.51 -10.79 -7.51
CA PHE A 84 9.03 -10.83 -6.14
C PHE A 84 7.70 -10.09 -5.95
N LEU A 85 7.44 -9.01 -6.70
CA LEU A 85 6.12 -8.36 -6.72
C LEU A 85 5.01 -9.31 -7.19
N ARG A 86 5.26 -10.05 -8.28
CA ARG A 86 4.30 -11.04 -8.79
C ARG A 86 4.07 -12.15 -7.77
N LEU A 87 5.15 -12.65 -7.16
CA LEU A 87 5.08 -13.69 -6.15
C LEU A 87 4.31 -13.23 -4.89
N ALA A 88 4.62 -12.03 -4.38
CA ALA A 88 3.91 -11.43 -3.26
C ALA A 88 2.42 -11.23 -3.57
N LYS A 89 2.06 -10.83 -4.81
CA LYS A 89 0.67 -10.72 -5.25
C LYS A 89 -0.06 -12.06 -5.22
N THR A 90 0.58 -13.14 -5.70
CA THR A 90 -0.03 -14.48 -5.65
C THR A 90 -0.26 -14.98 -4.23
N LYS A 91 0.57 -14.54 -3.27
CA LYS A 91 0.44 -14.91 -1.85
C LYS A 91 -0.39 -13.94 -1.00
N GLY A 92 -0.98 -12.90 -1.60
CA GLY A 92 -1.76 -11.90 -0.85
C GLY A 92 -0.92 -11.02 0.08
N LEU A 93 0.38 -10.89 -0.19
CA LEU A 93 1.34 -10.10 0.61
C LEU A 93 1.52 -8.66 0.10
N SER A 94 0.79 -8.26 -0.95
CA SER A 94 1.00 -6.97 -1.61
C SER A 94 0.85 -5.75 -0.68
N HIS A 95 0.08 -5.84 0.40
CA HIS A 95 -0.07 -4.73 1.35
C HIS A 95 1.18 -4.50 2.22
N TYR A 96 2.10 -5.44 2.30
CA TYR A 96 3.40 -5.27 2.98
C TYR A 96 4.44 -4.56 2.11
N LEU A 97 4.17 -4.41 0.81
CA LEU A 97 5.08 -3.80 -0.17
C LEU A 97 4.63 -2.40 -0.61
N GLN A 98 3.68 -1.78 0.12
CA GLN A 98 3.26 -0.42 -0.15
C GLN A 98 4.39 0.56 0.18
N VAL A 99 4.71 1.38 -0.81
CA VAL A 99 5.65 2.51 -0.76
C VAL A 99 4.87 3.77 -0.42
#